data_AF-A0A3C0ZU32-F1
#
_entry.id   AF-A0A3C0ZU32-F1
#
_cell.length_a   1.000
_cell.length_b   1.000
_cell.length_c   1.000
_cell.angle_alpha   90.00
_cell.angle_beta   90.00
_cell.angle_gamma   90.00
#
_symmetry.space_group_name_H-M   'P 1'
#
loop_
_entity.id
_entity.type
_entity.pdbx_description
1 polymer ?
#
loop_
_entity_poly.entity_id
_entity_poly.type
_entity_poly.pdbx_seq_one_letter_code
_entity_poly.pdbx_strand_id
1 'polypeptide(L)'
;MNLTIILIAAYLPLFPLLFLILRSRSFGKGSRRIFFKLLFLGLLAAVPAFLMAAGGLGAAAVIFRLFPENAEGKQAALFSVLLRYVLAGALIEEAWKHFILRISTWKQMTMETVGDGIAAAAVVGTAFSAVLYLAWQAAYHVLPPDLEILRSAMPDFLSAGPVASFIHALLFIPSHFGYAGLMGVLYGFAKGSEQKKHAGRAGFMLTVSFLLAVLVHGVIESLVGYGFVTGQKLWLILGFAAEALLAFLMASALVAVRDSSLEAALGQDEPEPPVEFADSEEFADFAEAEGMSAAEAEGSPVAALEGSGQQDLLEYADADTGP
;
A
#
# COMPACT_ATOMS: atom_id res chain seq x y z
N MET A 1 -27.82 11.64 13.89
CA MET A 1 -27.06 12.80 13.34
C MET A 1 -27.40 12.93 11.87
N ASN A 2 -27.49 14.14 11.31
CA ASN A 2 -27.86 14.33 9.90
C ASN A 2 -26.71 13.88 8.98
N LEU A 3 -27.00 13.08 7.94
CA LEU A 3 -26.03 12.62 6.94
C LEU A 3 -25.22 13.78 6.35
N THR A 4 -25.85 14.92 6.11
CA THR A 4 -25.17 16.12 5.59
C THR A 4 -24.05 16.59 6.52
N ILE A 5 -24.25 16.56 7.84
CA ILE A 5 -23.23 16.96 8.83
C ILE A 5 -22.04 16.00 8.78
N ILE A 6 -22.31 14.70 8.66
CA ILE A 6 -21.28 13.65 8.57
C ILE A 6 -20.44 13.83 7.31
N LEU A 7 -21.10 14.08 6.17
CA LEU A 7 -20.38 14.31 4.91
C LEU A 7 -19.55 15.60 4.98
N ILE A 8 -20.10 16.69 5.50
CA ILE A 8 -19.32 17.93 5.69
C ILE A 8 -18.10 17.67 6.56
N ALA A 9 -18.25 16.96 7.69
CA ALA A 9 -17.14 16.63 8.57
C ALA A 9 -16.04 15.82 7.85
N ALA A 10 -16.43 14.84 7.04
CA ALA A 10 -15.48 14.01 6.30
C ALA A 10 -14.71 14.75 5.21
N TYR A 11 -15.37 15.67 4.50
CA TYR A 11 -14.74 16.42 3.41
C TYR A 11 -14.05 17.72 3.87
N LEU A 12 -14.29 18.19 5.09
CA LEU A 12 -13.62 19.37 5.65
C LEU A 12 -12.07 19.29 5.58
N PRO A 13 -11.41 18.18 5.98
CA PRO A 13 -9.95 18.06 5.89
C PRO A 13 -9.40 17.84 4.47
N LEU A 14 -10.24 17.50 3.48
CA LEU A 14 -9.81 17.15 2.12
C LEU A 14 -9.01 18.28 1.47
N PHE A 15 -9.55 19.49 1.46
CA PHE A 15 -8.92 20.63 0.78
C PHE A 15 -7.62 21.10 1.46
N PRO A 16 -7.54 21.23 2.80
CA PRO A 16 -6.28 21.50 3.49
C PRO A 16 -5.18 20.48 3.16
N LEU A 17 -5.50 19.18 3.12
CA LEU A 17 -4.53 18.13 2.81
C LEU A 17 -4.05 18.21 1.36
N LEU A 18 -4.96 18.37 0.39
CA LEU A 18 -4.57 18.56 -1.01
C LEU A 18 -3.72 19.82 -1.20
N PHE A 19 -4.07 20.91 -0.51
CA PHE A 19 -3.29 22.14 -0.53
C PHE A 19 -1.88 21.93 0.06
N LEU A 20 -1.78 21.21 1.18
CA LEU A 20 -0.50 20.86 1.79
C LEU A 20 0.38 20.07 0.80
N ILE A 21 -0.18 19.05 0.14
CA ILE A 21 0.53 18.26 -0.86
C ILE A 21 1.01 19.13 -2.02
N LEU A 22 0.15 20.01 -2.56
CA LEU A 22 0.55 20.91 -3.64
C LEU A 22 1.65 21.89 -3.21
N ARG A 23 1.69 22.29 -1.94
CA ARG A 23 2.68 23.20 -1.38
C ARG A 23 4.01 22.52 -1.02
N SER A 24 4.03 21.19 -0.90
CA SER A 24 5.25 20.42 -0.57
C SER A 24 6.38 20.58 -1.59
N ARG A 25 6.07 21.02 -2.83
CA ARG A 25 7.01 21.15 -3.97
C ARG A 25 7.67 19.84 -4.44
N SER A 26 7.30 18.70 -3.86
CA SER A 26 7.70 17.36 -4.30
C SER A 26 7.33 17.04 -5.75
N PHE A 27 6.40 17.82 -6.30
CA PHE A 27 6.03 17.80 -7.69
C PHE A 27 6.82 18.89 -8.44
N GLY A 28 7.95 18.52 -9.07
CA GLY A 28 8.81 19.41 -9.87
C GLY A 28 8.11 20.10 -11.06
N LYS A 29 8.80 21.03 -11.75
CA LYS A 29 8.27 21.79 -12.91
C LYS A 29 8.01 20.86 -14.11
N GLY A 30 6.80 20.32 -14.20
CA GLY A 30 6.36 19.37 -15.24
C GLY A 30 5.44 18.25 -14.72
N SER A 31 5.41 18.08 -13.40
CA SER A 31 4.75 16.96 -12.70
C SER A 31 3.27 17.20 -12.34
N ARG A 32 2.69 18.37 -12.65
CA ARG A 32 1.24 18.63 -12.44
C ARG A 32 0.37 17.58 -13.13
N ARG A 33 0.80 17.11 -14.30
CA ARG A 33 0.13 16.02 -15.02
C ARG A 33 0.10 14.74 -14.20
N ILE A 34 1.21 14.39 -13.54
CA ILE A 34 1.30 13.21 -12.68
C ILE A 34 0.41 13.40 -11.45
N PHE A 35 0.43 14.57 -10.82
CA PHE A 35 -0.48 14.88 -9.70
C PHE A 35 -1.95 14.66 -10.08
N PHE A 36 -2.42 15.26 -11.18
CA PHE A 36 -3.82 15.10 -11.61
C PHE A 36 -4.14 13.66 -12.03
N LYS A 37 -3.18 12.96 -12.65
CA LYS A 37 -3.32 11.53 -12.97
C LYS A 37 -3.49 10.69 -11.70
N LEU A 38 -2.66 10.91 -10.68
CA LEU A 38 -2.75 10.21 -9.40
C LEU A 38 -4.04 10.54 -8.65
N LEU A 39 -4.47 11.81 -8.68
CA LEU A 39 -5.73 12.23 -8.09
C LEU A 39 -6.89 11.47 -8.75
N PHE A 40 -6.97 11.48 -10.08
CA PHE A 40 -8.03 10.82 -10.82
C PHE A 40 -8.02 9.29 -10.65
N LEU A 41 -6.85 8.66 -10.76
CA LEU A 41 -6.74 7.21 -10.60
C LEU A 41 -6.96 6.77 -9.15
N GLY A 42 -6.62 7.60 -8.16
CA GLY A 42 -6.96 7.37 -6.76
C GLY A 42 -8.47 7.35 -6.52
N LEU A 43 -9.20 8.31 -7.10
CA LEU A 43 -10.68 8.31 -7.06
C LEU A 43 -11.24 7.00 -7.67
N LEU A 44 -10.69 6.57 -8.82
CA LEU A 44 -11.16 5.35 -9.50
C LEU A 44 -10.83 4.07 -8.73
N ALA A 45 -9.67 4.00 -8.07
CA ALA A 45 -9.24 2.82 -7.30
C ALA A 45 -10.16 2.48 -6.12
N ALA A 46 -10.86 3.47 -5.57
CA ALA A 46 -11.82 3.25 -4.49
C ALA A 46 -12.99 2.37 -4.90
N VAL A 47 -13.39 2.38 -6.17
CA VAL A 47 -14.55 1.61 -6.66
C VAL A 47 -14.31 0.10 -6.58
N PRO A 48 -13.27 -0.47 -7.24
CA PRO A 48 -13.04 -1.90 -7.14
C PRO A 48 -12.63 -2.32 -5.72
N ALA A 49 -11.94 -1.46 -4.97
CA ALA A 49 -11.62 -1.74 -3.56
C ALA A 49 -12.89 -1.90 -2.73
N PHE A 50 -13.84 -0.96 -2.83
CA PHE A 50 -15.14 -1.02 -2.17
C PHE A 50 -15.90 -2.29 -2.56
N LEU A 51 -15.99 -2.62 -3.85
CA LEU A 51 -16.72 -3.81 -4.32
C LEU A 51 -16.13 -5.10 -3.76
N MET A 52 -14.81 -5.24 -3.76
CA MET A 52 -14.14 -6.42 -3.23
C MET A 52 -14.25 -6.51 -1.70
N ALA A 53 -14.09 -5.39 -1.00
CA ALA A 53 -14.25 -5.32 0.45
C ALA A 53 -15.68 -5.68 0.87
N ALA A 54 -16.69 -5.06 0.26
CA ALA A 54 -18.10 -5.35 0.50
C ALA A 54 -18.43 -6.83 0.19
N GLY A 55 -17.92 -7.36 -0.93
CA GLY A 55 -18.10 -8.78 -1.27
C GLY A 55 -17.47 -9.73 -0.25
N GLY A 56 -16.25 -9.45 0.20
CA GLY A 56 -15.56 -10.23 1.24
C GLY A 56 -16.28 -10.21 2.58
N LEU A 57 -16.78 -9.03 3.00
CA LEU A 57 -17.60 -8.89 4.20
C LEU A 57 -18.92 -9.65 4.10
N GLY A 58 -19.58 -9.60 2.94
CA GLY A 58 -20.80 -10.35 2.67
C GLY A 58 -20.58 -11.86 2.77
N ALA A 59 -19.51 -12.38 2.16
CA ALA A 59 -19.15 -13.79 2.24
C ALA A 59 -18.85 -14.23 3.69
N ALA A 60 -18.09 -13.43 4.44
CA ALA A 60 -17.82 -13.69 5.86
C ALA A 60 -19.11 -13.77 6.68
N ALA A 61 -20.05 -12.84 6.47
CA ALA A 61 -21.31 -12.83 7.18
C ALA A 61 -22.20 -14.05 6.85
N VAL A 62 -22.19 -14.53 5.60
CA VAL A 62 -22.87 -15.79 5.24
C VAL A 62 -22.26 -16.97 6.00
N ILE A 63 -20.94 -17.07 6.04
CA ILE A 63 -20.24 -18.16 6.75
C ILE A 63 -20.62 -18.18 8.24
N PHE A 64 -20.59 -17.03 8.92
CA PHE A 64 -20.97 -16.97 10.34
C PHE A 64 -22.44 -17.31 10.61
N ARG A 65 -23.34 -17.02 9.65
CA ARG A 65 -24.75 -17.44 9.78
C ARG A 65 -24.95 -18.93 9.58
N LEU A 66 -24.17 -19.55 8.71
CA LEU A 66 -24.24 -21.00 8.46
C LEU A 66 -23.62 -21.83 9.58
N PHE A 67 -22.65 -21.27 10.31
CA PHE A 67 -21.91 -21.92 11.38
C PHE A 67 -21.89 -21.03 12.64
N PRO A 68 -23.02 -20.91 13.35
CA PRO A 68 -23.17 -19.98 14.49
C PRO A 68 -22.26 -20.30 15.67
N GLU A 69 -21.81 -21.55 15.81
CA GLU A 69 -20.78 -21.95 16.77
C GLU A 69 -19.45 -21.20 16.57
N ASN A 70 -19.18 -20.71 15.36
CA ASN A 70 -18.01 -19.90 15.05
C ASN A 70 -18.20 -18.41 15.39
N ALA A 71 -19.41 -17.99 15.78
CA ALA A 71 -19.76 -16.60 16.06
C ALA A 71 -19.73 -16.25 17.57
N GLU A 72 -19.54 -17.23 18.45
CA GLU A 72 -19.61 -17.02 19.89
C GLU A 72 -18.23 -16.90 20.56
N GLY A 73 -18.14 -16.03 21.57
CA GLY A 73 -16.96 -15.87 22.42
C GLY A 73 -15.94 -14.83 21.94
N LYS A 74 -14.93 -14.58 22.78
CA LYS A 74 -13.91 -13.55 22.54
C LYS A 74 -13.04 -13.82 21.31
N GLN A 75 -12.76 -15.09 21.02
CA GLN A 75 -11.95 -15.48 19.87
C GLN A 75 -12.68 -15.23 18.55
N ALA A 76 -13.98 -15.52 18.49
CA ALA A 76 -14.84 -15.20 17.35
C ALA A 76 -14.95 -13.68 17.12
N ALA A 77 -15.08 -12.90 18.20
CA ALA A 77 -15.08 -11.44 18.13
C ALA A 77 -13.75 -10.89 17.58
N LEU A 78 -12.61 -11.39 18.07
CA LEU A 78 -11.29 -10.98 17.57
C LEU A 78 -11.07 -11.40 16.11
N PHE A 79 -11.42 -12.64 15.77
CA PHE A 79 -11.30 -13.16 14.39
C PHE A 79 -12.18 -12.37 13.42
N SER A 80 -13.42 -12.05 13.80
CA SER A 80 -14.30 -11.24 12.96
C SER A 80 -13.78 -9.81 12.77
N VAL A 81 -13.20 -9.19 13.81
CA VAL A 81 -12.55 -7.87 13.68
C VAL A 81 -11.34 -7.94 12.74
N LEU A 82 -10.46 -8.93 12.90
CA LEU A 82 -9.29 -9.09 12.02
C LEU A 82 -9.69 -9.34 10.56
N LEU A 83 -10.67 -10.22 10.33
CA LEU A 83 -11.18 -10.51 9.00
C LEU A 83 -11.79 -9.27 8.33
N ARG A 84 -12.57 -8.48 9.08
CA ARG A 84 -13.24 -7.28 8.56
C ARG A 84 -12.25 -6.16 8.24
N TYR A 85 -11.37 -5.80 9.17
CA TYR A 85 -10.55 -4.60 9.05
C TYR A 85 -9.17 -4.86 8.44
N VAL A 86 -8.57 -6.03 8.67
CA VAL A 86 -7.24 -6.34 8.11
C VAL A 86 -7.38 -6.95 6.71
N LEU A 87 -8.17 -8.01 6.57
CA LEU A 87 -8.25 -8.76 5.31
C LEU A 87 -9.21 -8.13 4.29
N ALA A 88 -10.43 -7.79 4.70
CA ALA A 88 -11.42 -7.21 3.79
C ALA A 88 -11.24 -5.69 3.57
N GLY A 89 -10.83 -4.95 4.60
CA GLY A 89 -10.51 -3.52 4.51
C GLY A 89 -9.07 -3.28 4.07
N ALA A 90 -8.15 -3.21 5.03
CA ALA A 90 -6.79 -2.72 4.83
C ALA A 90 -6.03 -3.39 3.68
N LEU A 91 -6.04 -4.72 3.59
CA LEU A 91 -5.31 -5.44 2.53
C LEU A 91 -5.77 -5.03 1.13
N ILE A 92 -7.08 -5.06 0.89
CA ILE A 92 -7.68 -4.74 -0.41
C ILE A 92 -7.47 -3.27 -0.74
N GLU A 93 -7.70 -2.39 0.22
CA GLU A 93 -7.60 -0.96 0.01
C GLU A 93 -6.16 -0.50 -0.24
N GLU A 94 -5.20 -0.96 0.55
CA GLU A 94 -3.79 -0.65 0.31
C GLU A 94 -3.28 -1.31 -0.97
N ALA A 95 -3.78 -2.49 -1.35
CA ALA A 95 -3.37 -3.14 -2.59
C ALA A 95 -3.75 -2.28 -3.81
N TRP A 96 -4.97 -1.73 -3.82
CA TRP A 96 -5.43 -0.84 -4.89
C TRP A 96 -4.66 0.49 -4.90
N LYS A 97 -4.39 1.09 -3.74
CA LYS A 97 -3.57 2.31 -3.65
C LYS A 97 -2.14 2.07 -4.15
N HIS A 98 -1.50 1.00 -3.67
CA HIS A 98 -0.15 0.62 -4.06
C HIS A 98 -0.05 0.29 -5.56
N PHE A 99 -1.03 -0.45 -6.09
CA PHE A 99 -1.12 -0.77 -7.51
C PHE A 99 -1.20 0.50 -8.38
N ILE A 100 -2.13 1.41 -8.08
CA ILE A 100 -2.27 2.68 -8.81
C ILE A 100 -1.01 3.52 -8.71
N LEU A 101 -0.43 3.63 -7.51
CA LEU A 101 0.80 4.37 -7.28
C LEU A 101 1.91 3.84 -8.18
N ARG A 102 2.10 2.51 -8.21
CA ARG A 102 3.13 1.82 -9.00
C ARG A 102 2.93 2.03 -10.49
N ILE A 103 1.77 1.68 -11.05
CA ILE A 103 1.55 1.81 -12.51
C ILE A 103 1.66 3.27 -12.97
N SER A 104 1.39 4.22 -12.09
CA SER A 104 1.33 5.64 -12.45
C SER A 104 2.67 6.34 -12.38
N THR A 105 3.52 5.97 -11.43
CA THR A 105 4.76 6.71 -11.13
C THR A 105 6.02 5.94 -11.51
N TRP A 106 6.01 4.60 -11.52
CA TRP A 106 7.24 3.80 -11.60
C TRP A 106 8.08 4.06 -12.85
N LYS A 107 7.46 4.37 -14.00
CA LYS A 107 8.17 4.70 -15.24
C LYS A 107 8.29 6.20 -15.52
N GLN A 108 7.55 7.03 -14.79
CA GLN A 108 7.31 8.44 -15.15
C GLN A 108 7.87 9.44 -14.14
N MET A 109 8.26 8.98 -12.95
CA MET A 109 8.69 9.81 -11.84
C MET A 109 10.06 9.37 -11.33
N THR A 110 10.98 10.32 -11.18
CA THR A 110 12.36 10.08 -10.75
C THR A 110 12.58 10.16 -9.23
N MET A 111 11.54 10.42 -8.43
CA MET A 111 11.56 10.49 -6.95
C MET A 111 12.92 10.91 -6.36
N GLU A 112 13.21 12.20 -6.42
CA GLU A 112 14.50 12.78 -6.02
C GLU A 112 14.60 12.93 -4.49
N THR A 113 13.46 13.03 -3.81
CA THR A 113 13.37 13.18 -2.35
C THR A 113 12.45 12.13 -1.73
N VAL A 114 12.60 11.88 -0.43
CA VAL A 114 11.64 11.04 0.32
C VAL A 114 10.24 11.67 0.29
N GLY A 115 10.19 13.01 0.29
CA GLY A 115 8.95 13.77 0.14
C GLY A 115 8.18 13.44 -1.13
N ASP A 116 8.84 13.06 -2.23
CA ASP A 116 8.20 12.69 -3.50
C ASP A 116 7.38 11.42 -3.38
N GLY A 117 7.91 10.40 -2.70
CA GLY A 117 7.21 9.17 -2.39
C GLY A 117 5.98 9.42 -1.51
N ILE A 118 6.17 10.18 -0.42
CA ILE A 118 5.10 10.57 0.50
C ILE A 118 4.01 11.35 -0.25
N ALA A 119 4.38 12.37 -1.03
CA ALA A 119 3.44 13.22 -1.74
C ALA A 119 2.63 12.42 -2.77
N ALA A 120 3.27 11.58 -3.59
CA ALA A 120 2.60 10.77 -4.59
C ALA A 120 1.59 9.80 -3.96
N ALA A 121 1.99 9.10 -2.89
CA ALA A 121 1.12 8.18 -2.19
C ALA A 121 -0.03 8.91 -1.47
N ALA A 122 0.27 10.04 -0.81
CA ALA A 122 -0.72 10.87 -0.14
C ALA A 122 -1.81 11.40 -1.09
N VAL A 123 -1.47 11.77 -2.34
CA VAL A 123 -2.49 12.12 -3.36
C VAL A 123 -3.43 10.95 -3.59
N VAL A 124 -2.88 9.76 -3.82
CA VAL A 124 -3.67 8.55 -4.08
C VAL A 124 -4.56 8.24 -2.88
N GLY A 125 -4.03 8.21 -1.66
CA GLY A 125 -4.80 7.91 -0.44
C GLY A 125 -5.89 8.92 -0.12
N THR A 126 -5.61 10.21 -0.31
CA THR A 126 -6.59 11.30 -0.10
C THR A 126 -7.72 11.25 -1.12
N ALA A 127 -7.40 11.01 -2.39
CA ALA A 127 -8.40 10.86 -3.44
C ALA A 127 -9.24 9.58 -3.24
N PHE A 128 -8.57 8.47 -2.96
CA PHE A 128 -9.19 7.18 -2.72
C PHE A 128 -10.21 7.25 -1.58
N SER A 129 -9.82 7.81 -0.44
CA SER A 129 -10.72 7.94 0.73
C SER A 129 -11.92 8.85 0.48
N ALA A 130 -11.77 9.89 -0.34
CA ALA A 130 -12.88 10.76 -0.72
C ALA A 130 -14.02 9.99 -1.41
N VAL A 131 -13.72 9.03 -2.28
CA VAL A 131 -14.75 8.19 -2.93
C VAL A 131 -15.16 7.03 -2.03
N LEU A 132 -14.20 6.39 -1.36
CA LEU A 132 -14.48 5.24 -0.51
C LEU A 132 -15.44 5.59 0.63
N TYR A 133 -15.25 6.74 1.28
CA TYR A 133 -16.15 7.20 2.34
C TYR A 133 -17.57 7.37 1.83
N LEU A 134 -17.73 8.04 0.68
CA LEU A 134 -19.03 8.22 0.05
C LEU A 134 -19.67 6.90 -0.34
N ALA A 135 -18.87 5.96 -0.87
CA ALA A 135 -19.34 4.64 -1.27
C ALA A 135 -19.89 3.85 -0.07
N TRP A 136 -19.17 3.83 1.06
CA TRP A 136 -19.67 3.20 2.29
C TRP A 136 -20.94 3.85 2.83
N GLN A 137 -20.98 5.19 2.86
CA GLN A 137 -22.17 5.91 3.32
C GLN A 137 -23.37 5.67 2.39
N ALA A 138 -23.16 5.74 1.08
CA ALA A 138 -24.21 5.47 0.09
C ALA A 138 -24.71 4.02 0.19
N ALA A 139 -23.81 3.06 0.31
CA ALA A 139 -24.16 1.65 0.48
C ALA A 139 -25.00 1.44 1.73
N TYR A 140 -24.62 2.02 2.88
CA TYR A 140 -25.40 1.90 4.12
C TYR A 140 -26.84 2.46 3.99
N HIS A 141 -27.02 3.54 3.22
CA HIS A 141 -28.31 4.21 3.07
C HIS A 141 -29.19 3.67 1.93
N VAL A 142 -28.58 3.14 0.88
CA VAL A 142 -29.27 2.73 -0.35
C VAL A 142 -29.43 1.22 -0.46
N LEU A 143 -28.67 0.41 0.30
CA LEU A 143 -28.81 -1.04 0.26
C LEU A 143 -30.27 -1.44 0.55
N PRO A 144 -30.90 -2.24 -0.32
CA PRO A 144 -32.25 -2.67 -0.11
C PRO A 144 -32.33 -3.65 1.09
N PRO A 145 -33.49 -3.75 1.76
CA PRO A 145 -33.62 -4.51 3.01
C PRO A 145 -33.28 -6.01 2.88
N ASP A 146 -33.44 -6.59 1.70
CA ASP A 146 -33.10 -7.97 1.34
C ASP A 146 -31.59 -8.26 1.37
N LEU A 147 -30.73 -7.22 1.35
CA LEU A 147 -29.28 -7.34 1.57
C LEU A 147 -28.88 -7.09 3.03
N GLU A 148 -29.76 -7.41 3.99
CA GLU A 148 -29.50 -7.26 5.43
C GLU A 148 -28.20 -7.95 5.88
N ILE A 149 -27.84 -9.10 5.29
CA ILE A 149 -26.57 -9.79 5.57
C ILE A 149 -25.39 -8.85 5.31
N LEU A 150 -25.36 -8.24 4.12
CA LEU A 150 -24.29 -7.32 3.74
C LEU A 150 -24.32 -6.08 4.64
N ARG A 151 -25.51 -5.53 4.90
CA ARG A 151 -25.67 -4.39 5.83
C ARG A 151 -25.18 -4.68 7.25
N SER A 152 -25.42 -5.88 7.78
CA SER A 152 -24.93 -6.31 9.10
C SER A 152 -23.42 -6.57 9.15
N ALA A 153 -22.82 -6.83 7.98
CA ALA A 153 -21.39 -7.00 7.83
C ALA A 153 -20.64 -5.67 7.70
N MET A 154 -21.30 -4.64 7.16
CA MET A 154 -20.74 -3.31 7.01
C MET A 154 -20.43 -2.69 8.38
N PRO A 155 -19.33 -1.92 8.50
CA PRO A 155 -19.06 -1.18 9.71
C PRO A 155 -20.18 -0.15 9.94
N ASP A 156 -20.98 -0.31 11.00
CA ASP A 156 -21.96 0.68 11.40
C ASP A 156 -21.30 1.75 12.28
N PHE A 157 -20.65 2.72 11.62
CA PHE A 157 -20.02 3.85 12.30
C PHE A 157 -21.01 4.79 12.99
N LEU A 158 -22.34 4.60 12.82
CA LEU A 158 -23.39 5.35 13.51
C LEU A 158 -23.76 4.73 14.87
N SER A 159 -23.39 3.47 15.10
CA SER A 159 -23.80 2.70 16.28
C SER A 159 -23.20 3.17 17.61
N ALA A 160 -21.98 3.72 17.64
CA ALA A 160 -21.36 4.22 18.88
C ALA A 160 -21.82 5.64 19.28
N GLY A 161 -22.81 6.19 18.58
CA GLY A 161 -23.40 7.49 18.89
C GLY A 161 -22.77 8.66 18.13
N PRO A 162 -23.43 9.82 18.15
CA PRO A 162 -23.17 10.92 17.22
C PRO A 162 -21.76 11.50 17.32
N VAL A 163 -21.16 11.52 18.52
CA VAL A 163 -19.81 12.07 18.72
C VAL A 163 -18.75 11.16 18.08
N ALA A 164 -18.83 9.85 18.30
CA ALA A 164 -17.88 8.90 17.72
C ALA A 164 -17.97 8.88 16.19
N SER A 165 -19.18 8.90 15.64
CA SER A 165 -19.40 8.99 14.20
C SER A 165 -18.85 10.28 13.60
N PHE A 166 -18.98 11.41 14.31
CA PHE A 166 -18.47 12.71 13.86
C PHE A 166 -16.93 12.71 13.83
N ILE A 167 -16.30 12.20 14.89
CA ILE A 167 -14.83 12.11 14.97
C ILE A 167 -14.30 11.18 13.88
N HIS A 168 -14.89 9.99 13.73
CA HIS A 168 -14.50 9.06 12.67
C HIS A 168 -14.65 9.69 11.28
N ALA A 169 -15.77 10.38 11.00
CA ALA A 169 -15.95 11.09 9.75
C ALA A 169 -14.81 12.09 9.50
N LEU A 170 -14.51 12.93 10.50
CA LEU A 170 -13.46 13.94 10.43
C LEU A 170 -12.06 13.34 10.22
N LEU A 171 -11.80 12.15 10.74
CA LEU A 171 -10.49 11.48 10.68
C LEU A 171 -10.33 10.53 9.51
N PHE A 172 -11.40 10.12 8.83
CA PHE A 172 -11.34 9.13 7.75
C PHE A 172 -10.41 9.54 6.59
N ILE A 173 -10.57 10.74 6.03
CA ILE A 173 -9.67 11.19 4.96
C ILE A 173 -8.23 11.41 5.48
N PRO A 174 -8.02 12.09 6.63
CA PRO A 174 -6.70 12.21 7.24
C PRO A 174 -5.99 10.89 7.53
N SER A 175 -6.69 9.86 8.00
CA SER A 175 -6.09 8.57 8.31
C SER A 175 -5.59 7.87 7.04
N HIS A 176 -6.37 7.89 5.95
CA HIS A 176 -5.93 7.36 4.65
C HIS A 176 -4.81 8.17 4.00
N PHE A 177 -4.78 9.48 4.22
CA PHE A 177 -3.60 10.30 3.90
C PHE A 177 -2.37 9.80 4.68
N GLY A 178 -2.55 9.47 5.97
CA GLY A 178 -1.51 8.90 6.83
C GLY A 178 -1.02 7.52 6.39
N TYR A 179 -1.92 6.57 6.16
CA TYR A 179 -1.56 5.21 5.69
C TYR A 179 -0.82 5.25 4.36
N ALA A 180 -1.33 6.03 3.41
CA ALA A 180 -0.68 6.17 2.12
C ALA A 180 0.64 6.94 2.22
N GLY A 181 0.72 7.98 3.06
CA GLY A 181 1.98 8.69 3.32
C GLY A 181 3.07 7.77 3.88
N LEU A 182 2.71 6.90 4.82
CA LEU A 182 3.61 5.89 5.40
C LEU A 182 4.11 4.90 4.34
N MET A 183 3.20 4.38 3.49
CA MET A 183 3.56 3.58 2.32
C MET A 183 4.53 4.36 1.41
N GLY A 184 4.26 5.64 1.20
CA GLY A 184 5.06 6.55 0.37
C GLY A 184 6.52 6.69 0.79
N VAL A 185 6.82 6.62 2.10
CA VAL A 185 8.21 6.70 2.61
C VAL A 185 9.07 5.59 2.01
N LEU A 186 8.70 4.34 2.24
CA LEU A 186 9.46 3.18 1.77
C LEU A 186 9.32 2.97 0.25
N TYR A 187 8.19 3.37 -0.33
CA TYR A 187 8.02 3.38 -1.76
C TYR A 187 9.02 4.32 -2.46
N GLY A 188 9.25 5.52 -1.92
CA GLY A 188 10.28 6.44 -2.42
C GLY A 188 11.69 5.84 -2.35
N PHE A 189 12.03 5.23 -1.22
CA PHE A 189 13.31 4.52 -1.07
C PHE A 189 13.46 3.34 -2.05
N ALA A 190 12.38 2.61 -2.30
CA ALA A 190 12.37 1.54 -3.29
C ALA A 190 12.67 2.06 -4.69
N LYS A 191 12.06 3.19 -5.06
CA LYS A 191 12.28 3.82 -6.36
C LYS A 191 13.72 4.29 -6.53
N GLY A 192 14.30 4.92 -5.52
CA GLY A 192 15.72 5.31 -5.56
C GLY A 192 16.68 4.13 -5.59
N SER A 193 16.36 3.05 -4.88
CA SER A 193 17.16 1.83 -4.92
C SER A 193 17.16 1.20 -6.32
N GLU A 194 16.02 1.21 -7.01
CA GLU A 194 15.93 0.76 -8.41
C GLU A 194 16.78 1.64 -9.34
N GLN A 195 16.76 2.96 -9.16
CA GLN A 195 17.57 3.89 -9.95
C GLN A 195 19.07 3.67 -9.77
N LYS A 196 19.49 3.25 -8.57
CA LYS A 196 20.85 2.80 -8.25
C LYS A 196 21.13 1.36 -8.67
N LYS A 197 20.22 0.72 -9.42
CA LYS A 197 20.32 -0.67 -9.90
C LYS A 197 20.32 -1.76 -8.81
N HIS A 198 19.90 -1.43 -7.58
CA HIS A 198 19.71 -2.41 -6.50
C HIS A 198 18.29 -2.99 -6.53
N ALA A 199 18.02 -3.88 -7.48
CA ALA A 199 16.68 -4.45 -7.69
C ALA A 199 16.15 -5.24 -6.49
N GLY A 200 17.02 -5.99 -5.78
CA GLY A 200 16.64 -6.74 -4.58
C GLY A 200 16.18 -5.82 -3.43
N ARG A 201 16.95 -4.75 -3.16
CA ARG A 201 16.61 -3.72 -2.16
C ARG A 201 15.31 -3.00 -2.53
N ALA A 202 15.12 -2.67 -3.82
CA ALA A 202 13.89 -2.07 -4.31
C ALA A 202 12.67 -2.99 -4.09
N GLY A 203 12.78 -4.28 -4.43
CA GLY A 203 11.73 -5.27 -4.23
C GLY A 203 11.37 -5.47 -2.75
N PHE A 204 12.38 -5.55 -1.89
CA PHE A 204 12.19 -5.64 -0.44
C PHE A 204 11.46 -4.40 0.10
N MET A 205 11.94 -3.20 -0.22
CA MET A 205 11.33 -1.95 0.23
C MET A 205 9.89 -1.78 -0.26
N LEU A 206 9.58 -2.15 -1.50
CA LEU A 206 8.20 -2.16 -2.01
C LEU A 206 7.29 -3.06 -1.16
N THR A 207 7.76 -4.29 -0.90
CA THR A 207 7.02 -5.29 -0.14
C THR A 207 6.78 -4.80 1.29
N VAL A 208 7.81 -4.30 1.95
CA VAL A 208 7.68 -3.74 3.31
C VAL A 208 6.78 -2.50 3.30
N SER A 209 6.84 -1.64 2.28
CA SER A 209 5.97 -0.46 2.19
C SER A 209 4.49 -0.84 2.19
N PHE A 210 4.13 -1.86 1.42
CA PHE A 210 2.77 -2.37 1.31
C PHE A 210 2.34 -3.07 2.61
N LEU A 211 3.13 -4.03 3.09
CA LEU A 211 2.78 -4.82 4.28
C LEU A 211 2.68 -3.94 5.54
N LEU A 212 3.56 -2.94 5.68
CA LEU A 212 3.52 -2.01 6.80
C LEU A 212 2.26 -1.14 6.75
N ALA A 213 1.87 -0.64 5.57
CA ALA A 213 0.64 0.12 5.41
C ALA A 213 -0.59 -0.73 5.76
N VAL A 214 -0.66 -1.98 5.26
CA VAL A 214 -1.74 -2.93 5.57
C VAL A 214 -1.82 -3.19 7.08
N LEU A 215 -0.67 -3.44 7.72
CA LEU A 215 -0.61 -3.71 9.15
C LEU A 215 -1.10 -2.51 9.97
N VAL A 216 -0.56 -1.32 9.71
CA VAL A 216 -0.91 -0.11 10.47
C VAL A 216 -2.36 0.28 10.27
N HIS A 217 -2.83 0.27 9.01
CA HIS A 217 -4.22 0.53 8.67
C HIS A 217 -5.15 -0.48 9.36
N GLY A 218 -4.90 -1.77 9.17
CA GLY A 218 -5.74 -2.83 9.73
C GLY A 218 -5.77 -2.85 11.25
N VAL A 219 -4.65 -2.57 11.92
CA VAL A 219 -4.59 -2.48 13.39
C VAL A 219 -5.40 -1.30 13.90
N ILE A 220 -5.22 -0.11 13.32
CA ILE A 220 -5.91 1.10 13.78
C ILE A 220 -7.43 0.98 13.55
N GLU A 221 -7.85 0.53 12.36
CA GLU A 221 -9.27 0.27 12.09
C GLU A 221 -9.84 -0.83 13.00
N SER A 222 -9.05 -1.86 13.33
CA SER A 222 -9.48 -2.88 14.30
C SER A 222 -9.74 -2.30 15.69
N LEU A 223 -8.91 -1.35 16.17
CA LEU A 223 -9.12 -0.67 17.45
C LEU A 223 -10.42 0.13 17.44
N VAL A 224 -10.62 0.92 16.38
CA VAL A 224 -11.82 1.74 16.18
C VAL A 224 -13.05 0.84 16.09
N GLY A 225 -13.02 -0.16 15.22
CA GLY A 225 -14.09 -1.13 15.00
C GLY A 225 -14.46 -1.94 16.23
N TYR A 226 -13.47 -2.46 16.96
CA TYR A 226 -13.70 -3.14 18.22
C TYR A 226 -14.36 -2.21 19.25
N GLY A 227 -13.91 -0.94 19.31
CA GLY A 227 -14.53 0.10 20.13
C GLY A 227 -16.00 0.36 19.77
N PHE A 228 -16.33 0.41 18.48
CA PHE A 228 -17.70 0.54 17.98
C PHE A 228 -18.58 -0.66 18.38
N VAL A 229 -18.11 -1.88 18.10
CA VAL A 229 -18.88 -3.12 18.33
C VAL A 229 -19.12 -3.38 19.82
N THR A 230 -18.11 -3.11 20.66
CA THR A 230 -18.20 -3.40 22.10
C THR A 230 -18.67 -2.23 22.95
N GLY A 231 -18.78 -1.03 22.37
CA GLY A 231 -19.06 0.22 23.09
C GLY A 231 -17.93 0.67 24.05
N GLN A 232 -16.76 0.04 23.97
CA GLN A 232 -15.63 0.33 24.85
C GLN A 232 -14.91 1.62 24.41
N LYS A 233 -15.15 2.71 25.16
CA LYS A 233 -14.60 4.04 24.88
C LYS A 233 -13.08 4.10 24.82
N LEU A 234 -12.37 3.27 25.59
CA LEU A 234 -10.90 3.23 25.58
C LEU A 234 -10.36 2.91 24.18
N TRP A 235 -10.90 1.90 23.51
CA TRP A 235 -10.44 1.50 22.18
C TRP A 235 -10.76 2.54 21.11
N LEU A 236 -11.91 3.22 21.22
CA LEU A 236 -12.24 4.36 20.36
C LEU A 236 -11.23 5.50 20.53
N ILE A 237 -10.89 5.85 21.79
CA ILE A 237 -9.92 6.91 22.08
C ILE A 237 -8.55 6.55 21.52
N LEU A 238 -8.08 5.32 21.74
CA LEU A 238 -6.79 4.85 21.24
C LEU A 238 -6.76 4.82 19.70
N GLY A 239 -7.83 4.33 19.07
CA GLY A 239 -7.96 4.29 17.62
C GLY A 239 -7.94 5.68 16.99
N PHE A 240 -8.81 6.59 17.44
CA PHE A 240 -8.85 7.97 16.93
C PHE A 240 -7.56 8.75 17.21
N ALA A 241 -6.93 8.54 18.37
CA ALA A 241 -5.63 9.13 18.66
C ALA A 241 -4.55 8.61 17.69
N ALA A 242 -4.56 7.32 17.36
CA ALA A 242 -3.62 6.73 16.41
C ALA A 242 -3.84 7.25 14.97
N GLU A 243 -5.09 7.36 14.52
CA GLU A 243 -5.44 7.96 13.21
C GLU A 243 -4.94 9.40 13.12
N ALA A 244 -5.27 10.23 14.12
CA ALA A 244 -4.88 11.63 14.16
C ALA A 244 -3.35 11.79 14.25
N LEU A 245 -2.69 10.98 15.07
CA LEU A 245 -1.24 11.00 15.21
C LEU A 245 -0.56 10.62 13.90
N LEU A 246 -0.99 9.54 13.24
CA LEU A 246 -0.38 9.12 11.98
C LEU A 246 -0.57 10.18 10.89
N ALA A 247 -1.78 10.74 10.76
CA ALA A 247 -2.05 11.82 9.82
C ALA A 247 -1.15 13.05 10.09
N PHE A 248 -1.00 13.43 11.37
CA PHE A 248 -0.15 14.54 11.78
C PHE A 248 1.33 14.28 11.49
N LEU A 249 1.83 13.08 11.80
CA LEU A 249 3.21 12.68 11.55
C LEU A 249 3.51 12.71 10.05
N MET A 250 2.61 12.22 9.20
CA MET A 250 2.81 12.25 7.76
C MET A 250 2.70 13.65 7.18
N ALA A 251 1.80 14.49 7.69
CA ALA A 251 1.73 15.90 7.29
C ALA A 251 3.02 16.64 7.66
N SER A 252 3.56 16.36 8.85
CA SER A 252 4.82 16.93 9.32
C SER A 252 6.01 16.40 8.53
N ALA A 253 6.08 15.09 8.24
CA ALA A 253 7.12 14.48 7.41
C ALA A 253 7.12 15.05 5.99
N LEU A 254 5.94 15.24 5.40
CA LEU A 254 5.78 15.85 4.08
C LEU A 254 6.32 17.30 4.03
N VAL A 255 6.28 18.02 5.14
CA VAL A 255 6.86 19.37 5.25
C VAL A 255 8.35 19.33 5.54
N ALA A 256 8.79 18.45 6.44
CA ALA A 256 10.15 18.40 6.97
C ALA A 256 11.15 17.76 6.00
N VAL A 257 10.74 16.70 5.31
CA VAL A 257 11.63 15.85 4.49
C VAL A 257 11.51 16.20 2.99
N ARG A 258 10.85 17.31 2.67
CA ARG A 258 10.63 17.75 1.27
C ARG A 258 11.92 18.09 0.53
N ASP A 259 12.96 18.49 1.26
CA ASP A 259 14.25 18.93 0.72
C ASP A 259 15.36 17.89 1.00
N SER A 260 15.05 16.79 1.70
CA SER A 260 16.02 15.74 2.01
C SER A 260 16.23 14.85 0.78
N SER A 261 17.43 14.91 0.21
CA SER A 261 17.76 14.10 -0.96
C SER A 261 17.70 12.62 -0.63
N LEU A 262 17.08 11.86 -1.52
CA LEU A 262 17.00 10.41 -1.38
C LEU A 262 18.39 9.78 -1.53
N GLU A 263 19.27 10.40 -2.31
CA GLU A 263 20.68 10.01 -2.44
C GLU A 263 21.43 10.06 -1.11
N ALA A 264 21.29 11.14 -0.34
CA ALA A 264 21.95 11.26 0.97
C ALA A 264 21.43 10.22 1.96
N ALA A 265 20.13 9.90 1.89
CA ALA A 265 19.51 8.93 2.78
C ALA A 265 19.83 7.47 2.42
N LEU A 266 20.07 7.17 1.14
CA LEU A 266 20.44 5.83 0.67
C LEU A 266 21.95 5.54 0.75
N GLY A 267 22.79 6.54 1.02
CA GLY A 267 24.25 6.42 1.01
C GLY A 267 24.85 6.44 -0.41
N GLN A 268 26.14 6.76 -0.52
CA GLN A 268 26.91 6.56 -1.76
C GLN A 268 27.42 5.11 -1.79
N ASP A 269 26.51 4.14 -1.84
CA ASP A 269 26.93 2.77 -2.16
C ASP A 269 27.21 2.75 -3.66
N GLU A 270 28.47 2.47 -4.04
CA GLU A 270 28.77 2.11 -5.42
C GLU A 270 27.92 0.90 -5.79
N PRO A 271 27.41 0.82 -7.05
CA PRO A 271 26.65 -0.34 -7.48
C PRO A 271 27.49 -1.59 -7.16
N GLU A 272 26.89 -2.57 -6.48
CA GLU A 272 27.57 -3.85 -6.27
C GLU A 272 28.08 -4.29 -7.64
N PRO A 273 29.38 -4.62 -7.75
CA PRO A 273 29.89 -5.15 -9.00
C PRO A 273 28.98 -6.32 -9.39
N PRO A 274 28.70 -6.50 -10.69
CA PRO A 274 28.03 -7.72 -11.12
C PRO A 274 28.77 -8.87 -10.44
N VAL A 275 28.02 -9.82 -9.87
CA VAL A 275 28.60 -11.04 -9.34
C VAL A 275 29.31 -11.68 -10.53
N GLU A 276 30.61 -11.44 -10.66
CA GLU A 276 31.49 -12.26 -11.45
C GLU A 276 31.37 -13.61 -10.77
N PHE A 277 30.61 -14.50 -11.41
CA PHE A 277 30.75 -15.91 -11.13
C PHE A 277 32.23 -16.17 -11.29
N ALA A 278 32.87 -16.57 -10.18
CA ALA A 278 34.28 -16.86 -10.14
C ALA A 278 34.66 -17.59 -11.43
N ASP A 279 35.64 -17.04 -12.14
CA ASP A 279 36.16 -17.64 -13.37
C ASP A 279 36.30 -19.15 -13.13
N SER A 280 35.98 -19.97 -14.12
CA SER A 280 35.92 -21.44 -14.01
C SER A 280 37.17 -22.08 -13.39
N GLU A 281 38.29 -21.36 -13.36
CA GLU A 281 39.53 -21.75 -12.68
C GLU A 281 39.43 -21.72 -11.15
N GLU A 282 38.76 -20.73 -10.53
CA GLU A 282 38.65 -20.65 -9.06
C GLU A 282 37.68 -21.70 -8.50
N PHE A 283 36.67 -22.08 -9.29
CA PHE A 283 35.76 -23.19 -8.97
C PHE A 283 36.45 -24.56 -9.11
N ALA A 284 37.39 -24.69 -10.05
CA ALA A 284 38.19 -25.90 -10.24
C ALA A 284 39.15 -26.12 -9.06
N ASP A 285 39.81 -25.06 -8.59
CA ASP A 285 40.69 -25.12 -7.41
C ASP A 285 39.93 -25.49 -6.13
N PHE A 286 38.69 -25.03 -5.98
CA PHE A 286 37.84 -25.39 -4.83
C PHE A 286 37.36 -26.85 -4.90
N ALA A 287 36.98 -27.33 -6.10
CA ALA A 287 36.56 -28.72 -6.31
C ALA A 287 37.72 -29.72 -6.11
N GLU A 288 38.94 -29.33 -6.48
CA GLU A 288 40.16 -30.13 -6.28
C GLU A 288 40.57 -30.16 -4.79
N ALA A 289 40.42 -29.04 -4.07
CA ALA A 289 40.69 -28.96 -2.63
C ALA A 289 39.70 -29.77 -1.76
N GLU A 290 38.44 -29.89 -2.18
CA GLU A 290 37.39 -30.69 -1.50
C GLU A 290 37.35 -32.16 -1.95
N GLY A 291 38.18 -32.57 -2.92
CA GLY A 291 38.26 -33.96 -3.39
C GLY A 291 37.04 -34.45 -4.17
N MET A 292 36.29 -33.53 -4.79
CA MET A 292 35.10 -33.86 -5.57
C MET A 292 35.50 -34.53 -6.89
N SER A 293 34.81 -35.62 -7.26
CA SER A 293 35.08 -36.30 -8.53
C SER A 293 34.44 -35.55 -9.71
N ALA A 294 35.04 -35.64 -10.90
CA ALA A 294 34.56 -34.94 -12.11
C ALA A 294 33.07 -35.20 -12.46
N ALA A 295 32.49 -36.31 -11.98
CA ALA A 295 31.08 -36.64 -12.16
C ALA A 295 30.12 -35.87 -11.23
N GLU A 296 30.62 -35.28 -10.13
CA GLU A 296 29.81 -34.47 -9.20
C GLU A 296 29.79 -32.98 -9.58
N ALA A 297 30.75 -32.51 -10.38
CA ALA A 297 30.79 -31.15 -10.90
C ALA A 297 29.75 -30.89 -12.00
N GLU A 298 29.44 -31.89 -12.84
CA GLU A 298 28.45 -31.80 -13.93
C GLU A 298 26.98 -31.79 -13.44
N GLY A 299 26.73 -32.08 -12.15
CA GLY A 299 25.39 -32.04 -11.54
C GLY A 299 25.00 -30.69 -10.92
N SER A 300 25.88 -29.68 -10.98
CA SER A 300 25.65 -28.35 -10.41
C SER A 300 24.74 -27.49 -11.31
N PRO A 301 23.91 -26.58 -10.76
CA PRO A 301 23.01 -25.70 -11.54
C PRO A 301 23.70 -24.81 -12.58
N VAL A 302 25.04 -24.70 -12.52
CA VAL A 302 25.87 -23.88 -13.41
C VAL A 302 25.98 -24.51 -14.82
N ALA A 303 26.12 -25.83 -14.93
CA ALA A 303 26.23 -26.50 -16.23
C ALA A 303 24.92 -26.47 -17.05
N ALA A 304 23.78 -26.26 -16.39
CA ALA A 304 22.47 -26.16 -17.05
C ALA A 304 22.23 -24.79 -17.72
N LEU A 305 23.04 -23.76 -17.43
CA LEU A 305 22.86 -22.40 -17.95
C LEU A 305 23.78 -22.07 -19.14
N GLU A 306 24.90 -22.78 -19.31
CA GLU A 306 25.77 -22.60 -20.48
C GLU A 306 25.15 -23.18 -21.78
N GLY A 307 24.19 -24.10 -21.67
CA GLY A 307 23.54 -24.72 -22.83
C GLY A 307 22.43 -23.90 -23.49
N SER A 308 21.86 -22.88 -22.84
CA SER A 308 20.66 -22.18 -23.34
C SER A 308 20.86 -20.70 -23.70
N GLY A 309 22.04 -20.13 -23.47
CA GLY A 309 22.30 -18.69 -23.68
C GLY A 309 22.98 -18.33 -25.01
N GLN A 310 23.56 -19.31 -25.71
CA GLN A 310 24.46 -19.02 -26.84
C GLN A 310 23.81 -19.20 -28.22
N GLN A 311 22.56 -19.65 -28.29
CA GLN A 311 21.82 -19.79 -29.57
C GLN A 311 21.00 -18.56 -29.97
N ASP A 312 20.65 -17.67 -29.04
CA ASP A 312 19.82 -16.48 -29.36
C ASP A 312 20.62 -15.21 -29.74
N LEU A 313 21.96 -15.27 -29.74
CA LEU A 313 22.83 -14.13 -30.05
C LEU A 313 23.52 -14.21 -31.42
N LEU A 314 23.22 -15.22 -32.24
CA LEU A 314 23.81 -15.38 -33.58
C LEU A 314 22.86 -15.02 -34.75
N GLU A 315 21.63 -14.57 -34.50
CA GLU A 315 20.67 -14.25 -35.58
C GLU A 315 20.53 -12.74 -35.91
N TYR A 316 21.46 -11.89 -35.42
CA TYR A 316 21.43 -10.43 -35.69
C TYR A 316 22.74 -9.84 -36.25
N ALA A 317 23.64 -10.68 -36.75
CA ALA A 317 24.90 -10.25 -37.35
C ALA A 317 25.09 -10.84 -38.76
N ASP A 318 24.13 -10.64 -39.66
CA ASP A 318 24.37 -10.78 -41.11
C ASP A 318 23.29 -10.03 -41.91
N ALA A 319 23.45 -8.71 -42.01
CA ALA A 319 22.75 -7.90 -43.00
C ALA A 319 23.52 -6.61 -43.30
N ASP A 320 24.77 -6.74 -43.76
CA ASP A 320 25.34 -5.72 -44.66
C ASP A 320 26.48 -6.34 -45.50
N THR A 321 26.27 -6.50 -46.81
CA THR A 321 27.29 -6.39 -47.89
C THR A 321 26.72 -6.70 -49.30
N GLY A 322 26.28 -5.63 -49.99
CA GLY A 322 26.47 -5.40 -51.44
C GLY A 322 25.54 -6.08 -52.46
N PRO A 323 25.62 -5.72 -53.76
CA PRO A 323 26.45 -4.69 -54.42
C PRO A 323 25.74 -3.34 -54.70
#